data_AF-A0A7S1WQB7-F1
#
_entry.id   AF-A0A7S1WQB7-F1
#
_cell.length_a   1.000
_cell.length_b   1.000
_cell.length_c   1.000
_cell.angle_alpha   90.00
_cell.angle_beta   90.00
_cell.angle_gamma   90.00
#
_symmetry.space_group_name_H-M   'P 1'
#
loop_
_entity.id
_entity.type
_entity.pdbx_description
1 polymer ?
#
loop_
_entity_poly.entity_id
_entity_poly.type
_entity_poly.pdbx_seq_one_letter_code
_entity_poly.pdbx_strand_id
1 'polypeptide(L)'
;LQPSLRPAGSPPCLPSVSPLGVPRPRQAMAPKAKAAAASAGAEQAPAAIPAEKPPAAAAEEEPPVSTPAKKRAREPSANGEAAQGVSPAPVPWPADAETPESLGLDEQTVRKARRKGWQGALINLASREDVKAQAFKGPELLDALRKSSGLVNPAKHALMASRAEAVL
;
A
#
# COMPACT_ATOMS: atom_id res chain seq x y z
N LEU A 1 -53.14 11.09 12.49
CA LEU A 1 -51.93 11.94 12.37
C LEU A 1 -51.56 12.42 13.76
N GLN A 2 -50.48 11.90 14.35
CA GLN A 2 -49.91 12.45 15.58
C GLN A 2 -48.54 13.07 15.26
N PRO A 3 -48.27 14.32 15.65
CA PRO A 3 -46.94 14.91 15.51
C PRO A 3 -46.04 14.43 16.66
N SER A 4 -45.03 13.63 16.33
CA SER A 4 -43.97 13.25 17.28
C SER A 4 -43.10 14.47 17.61
N LEU A 5 -43.09 14.81 18.91
CA LEU A 5 -42.20 15.78 19.53
C LEU A 5 -40.74 15.35 19.36
N ARG A 6 -39.93 16.22 18.76
CA ARG A 6 -38.47 16.06 18.71
C ARG A 6 -37.86 16.46 20.06
N PRO A 7 -36.98 15.65 20.67
CA PRO A 7 -36.23 16.08 21.85
C PRO A 7 -35.20 17.15 21.48
N ALA A 8 -35.10 18.15 22.37
CA ALA A 8 -34.16 19.27 22.29
C ALA A 8 -32.71 18.78 22.29
N GLY A 9 -31.89 19.36 21.42
CA GLY A 9 -30.49 19.03 21.23
C GLY A 9 -29.64 19.30 22.48
N SER A 10 -28.77 18.34 22.79
CA SER A 10 -27.63 18.57 23.68
C SER A 10 -26.60 19.46 22.96
N PRO A 11 -26.07 20.50 23.62
CA PRO A 11 -24.98 21.30 23.05
C PRO A 11 -23.69 20.46 22.98
N PRO A 12 -22.83 20.67 21.97
CA PRO A 12 -21.56 19.98 21.87
C PRO A 12 -20.60 20.42 22.98
N CYS A 13 -20.14 19.46 23.78
CA CYS A 13 -19.03 19.66 24.71
C CYS A 13 -17.76 20.04 23.93
N LEU A 14 -17.26 21.26 24.16
CA LEU A 14 -15.97 21.70 23.64
C LEU A 14 -14.84 20.90 24.31
N PRO A 15 -13.85 20.37 23.56
CA PRO A 15 -12.71 19.69 24.16
C PRO A 15 -11.80 20.70 24.87
N SER A 16 -11.48 20.38 26.13
CA SER A 16 -10.51 21.06 26.97
C SER A 16 -9.12 21.04 26.31
N VAL A 17 -8.61 22.22 25.96
CA VAL A 17 -7.27 22.40 25.39
C VAL A 17 -6.24 22.25 26.51
N SER A 18 -5.50 21.13 26.49
CA SER A 18 -4.37 20.94 27.40
C SER A 18 -3.17 21.79 26.98
N PRO A 19 -2.40 22.34 27.94
CA PRO A 19 -1.30 23.27 27.67
C PRO A 19 -0.08 22.58 27.02
N LEU A 20 0.58 23.35 26.16
CA LEU A 20 1.82 23.05 25.44
C LEU A 20 2.87 22.34 26.32
N GLY A 21 3.09 21.07 26.01
CA GLY A 21 4.18 20.27 26.56
C GLY A 21 5.54 20.76 26.07
N VAL A 22 6.39 21.10 27.03
CA VAL A 22 7.79 21.52 26.88
C VAL A 22 8.60 20.53 26.01
N PRO A 23 9.39 20.98 25.04
CA PRO A 23 10.27 20.08 24.27
C PRO A 23 11.38 19.52 25.18
N ARG A 24 11.39 18.20 25.36
CA ARG A 24 12.50 17.48 26.00
C ARG A 24 13.76 17.57 25.13
N PRO A 25 14.95 17.87 25.70
CA PRO A 25 16.20 17.86 24.96
C PRO A 25 16.55 16.44 24.49
N ARG A 26 16.89 16.34 23.20
CA ARG A 26 17.43 15.14 22.55
C ARG A 26 18.70 14.70 23.27
N GLN A 27 18.67 13.54 23.94
CA GLN A 27 19.90 12.83 24.27
C GLN A 27 20.48 12.24 22.98
N ALA A 28 21.62 12.78 22.57
CA ALA A 28 22.46 12.22 21.53
C ALA A 28 23.11 10.94 22.06
N MET A 29 22.61 9.77 21.64
CA MET A 29 23.31 8.51 21.84
C MET A 29 24.17 8.20 20.61
N ALA A 30 25.46 8.01 20.89
CA ALA A 30 26.53 7.79 19.94
C ALA A 30 26.36 6.53 19.07
N PRO A 31 26.88 6.53 17.82
CA PRO A 31 26.97 5.33 17.01
C PRO A 31 28.13 4.45 17.50
N LYS A 32 27.80 3.33 18.15
CA LYS A 32 28.78 2.28 18.43
C LYS A 32 28.90 1.37 17.21
N ALA A 33 29.95 1.61 16.44
CA ALA A 33 30.44 0.70 15.42
C ALA A 33 30.69 -0.69 16.04
N LYS A 34 30.21 -1.75 15.38
CA LYS A 34 30.82 -3.06 15.47
C LYS A 34 30.87 -3.70 14.09
N ALA A 35 32.09 -4.04 13.72
CA ALA A 35 32.53 -4.55 12.45
C ALA A 35 32.16 -6.03 12.22
N ALA A 36 32.21 -6.39 10.93
CA ALA A 36 32.79 -7.60 10.36
C ALA A 36 32.20 -8.98 10.72
N ALA A 37 31.61 -9.61 9.70
CA ALA A 37 31.91 -10.98 9.21
C ALA A 37 30.99 -11.21 7.99
N ALA A 38 31.45 -11.22 6.73
CA ALA A 38 32.23 -12.26 6.06
C ALA A 38 31.52 -13.64 6.03
N SER A 39 30.88 -13.96 4.90
CA SER A 39 30.88 -15.27 4.20
C SER A 39 29.96 -15.13 2.97
N ALA A 40 30.47 -15.10 1.75
CA ALA A 40 31.04 -16.22 0.97
C ALA A 40 29.96 -17.21 0.47
N GLY A 41 29.80 -17.25 -0.86
CA GLY A 41 29.48 -18.46 -1.60
C GLY A 41 28.01 -18.82 -1.79
N ALA A 42 27.48 -18.56 -2.99
CA ALA A 42 26.76 -19.57 -3.79
C ALA A 42 26.41 -18.96 -5.16
N GLU A 43 27.41 -18.98 -6.04
CA GLU A 43 27.22 -19.03 -7.48
C GLU A 43 26.44 -20.33 -7.79
N GLN A 44 25.20 -20.19 -8.27
CA GLN A 44 24.48 -21.29 -8.90
C GLN A 44 24.14 -20.88 -10.33
N ALA A 45 24.76 -21.63 -11.23
CA ALA A 45 24.69 -21.51 -12.67
C ALA A 45 23.25 -21.66 -13.23
N PRO A 46 23.00 -21.13 -14.44
CA PRO A 46 21.76 -21.31 -15.17
C PRO A 46 21.64 -22.73 -15.74
N ALA A 47 20.60 -23.46 -15.34
CA ALA A 47 20.19 -24.68 -16.03
C ALA A 47 19.19 -24.34 -17.14
N ALA A 48 19.67 -24.48 -18.37
CA ALA A 48 18.90 -24.45 -19.60
C ALA A 48 18.14 -25.78 -19.79
N ILE A 49 16.83 -25.75 -20.03
CA ILE A 49 16.10 -26.78 -20.81
C ILE A 49 14.80 -26.16 -21.38
N PRO A 50 14.12 -26.76 -22.39
CA PRO A 50 14.22 -26.40 -23.79
C PRO A 50 12.91 -25.85 -24.38
N ALA A 51 13.02 -25.29 -25.59
CA ALA A 51 11.90 -24.93 -26.45
C ALA A 51 10.98 -26.14 -26.73
N GLU A 52 9.70 -26.00 -26.44
CA GLU A 52 8.66 -26.87 -26.98
C GLU A 52 7.56 -26.06 -27.68
N LYS A 53 7.09 -26.65 -28.76
CA LYS A 53 6.47 -26.07 -29.95
C LYS A 53 4.96 -25.88 -29.77
N PRO A 54 4.35 -24.84 -30.36
CA PRO A 54 2.90 -24.61 -30.28
C PRO A 54 2.10 -25.54 -31.21
N PRO A 55 0.90 -26.00 -30.83
CA PRO A 55 -0.14 -26.34 -31.77
C PRO A 55 -1.02 -25.13 -32.09
N ALA A 56 -1.16 -24.91 -33.39
CA ALA A 56 -2.04 -23.97 -34.05
C ALA A 56 -3.49 -24.49 -34.15
N ALA A 57 -4.38 -23.58 -34.60
CA ALA A 57 -5.81 -23.71 -34.95
C ALA A 57 -6.77 -23.38 -33.79
N ALA A 58 -7.79 -22.51 -33.92
CA ALA A 58 -8.45 -21.82 -35.04
C ALA A 58 -9.08 -20.53 -34.45
N ALA A 59 -8.96 -19.33 -35.04
CA ALA A 59 -9.65 -18.80 -36.23
C ALA A 59 -11.20 -18.69 -36.08
N GLU A 60 -11.67 -17.49 -35.71
CA GLU A 60 -12.94 -16.80 -36.07
C GLU A 60 -12.75 -15.34 -35.56
N GLU A 61 -12.49 -14.29 -36.37
CA GLU A 61 -13.37 -13.54 -37.30
C GLU A 61 -14.70 -13.16 -36.59
N GLU A 62 -15.09 -11.91 -36.30
CA GLU A 62 -15.07 -10.60 -36.99
C GLU A 62 -15.34 -9.46 -35.94
N PRO A 63 -15.76 -8.22 -36.31
CA PRO A 63 -15.06 -7.12 -36.98
C PRO A 63 -14.78 -5.90 -36.05
N PRO A 64 -13.95 -4.93 -36.48
CA PRO A 64 -13.56 -3.77 -35.66
C PRO A 64 -14.64 -2.67 -35.65
N VAL A 65 -15.33 -2.51 -34.51
CA VAL A 65 -16.18 -1.33 -34.29
C VAL A 65 -15.32 -0.18 -33.77
N SER A 66 -14.81 0.56 -34.74
CA SER A 66 -14.33 1.92 -34.62
C SER A 66 -15.40 2.82 -34.00
N THR A 67 -15.12 3.38 -32.83
CA THR A 67 -15.75 4.63 -32.39
C THR A 67 -14.66 5.65 -32.05
N PRO A 68 -14.52 6.72 -32.84
CA PRO A 68 -13.69 7.85 -32.50
C PRO A 68 -14.47 8.84 -31.62
N ALA A 69 -13.72 9.65 -30.89
CA ALA A 69 -14.13 10.91 -30.24
C ALA A 69 -14.74 10.83 -28.82
N LYS A 70 -13.87 11.10 -27.84
CA LYS A 70 -13.98 12.40 -27.15
C LYS A 70 -12.62 12.92 -26.73
N LYS A 71 -12.14 13.92 -27.48
CA LYS A 71 -11.13 14.88 -27.04
C LYS A 71 -11.55 15.41 -25.67
N ARG A 72 -10.86 15.02 -24.61
CA ARG A 72 -10.70 15.89 -23.44
C ARG A 72 -9.27 16.38 -23.49
N ALA A 73 -9.09 17.48 -24.22
CA ALA A 73 -7.92 18.32 -24.11
C ALA A 73 -7.80 18.70 -22.62
N ARG A 74 -6.89 18.03 -21.91
CA ARG A 74 -6.40 18.51 -20.64
C ARG A 74 -5.12 19.22 -21.00
N GLU A 75 -5.22 20.55 -21.03
CA GLU A 75 -4.12 21.44 -21.29
C GLU A 75 -2.92 21.03 -20.42
N PRO A 76 -1.70 20.91 -20.97
CA PRO A 76 -0.50 20.90 -20.16
C PRO A 76 -0.34 22.31 -19.61
N SER A 77 -0.83 22.55 -18.40
CA SER A 77 -0.47 23.74 -17.64
C SER A 77 1.01 23.60 -17.27
N ALA A 78 1.86 23.98 -18.21
CA ALA A 78 3.24 24.32 -18.01
C ALA A 78 3.25 25.70 -17.33
N ASN A 79 3.08 25.70 -16.00
CA ASN A 79 3.65 26.78 -15.19
C ASN A 79 4.73 26.16 -14.33
N GLY A 80 5.95 26.19 -14.87
CA GLY A 80 7.15 25.99 -14.10
C GLY A 80 7.30 27.17 -13.16
N GLU A 81 6.97 26.94 -11.89
CA GLU A 81 7.57 27.70 -10.81
C GLU A 81 8.26 26.69 -9.89
N ALA A 82 9.59 26.77 -9.91
CA ALA A 82 10.49 26.10 -9.01
C ALA A 82 10.23 26.62 -7.58
N ALA A 83 9.17 26.14 -6.94
CA ALA A 83 8.90 26.39 -5.54
C ALA A 83 9.65 25.34 -4.72
N GLN A 84 10.69 25.82 -4.05
CA GLN A 84 11.43 25.17 -2.98
C GLN A 84 10.53 24.30 -2.09
N GLY A 85 10.83 22.99 -2.03
CA GLY A 85 10.99 22.27 -0.77
C GLY A 85 9.87 22.29 0.27
N VAL A 86 8.62 22.55 -0.09
CA VAL A 86 7.50 22.32 0.85
C VAL A 86 7.19 20.83 0.83
N SER A 87 7.76 20.11 1.79
CA SER A 87 7.37 18.73 2.06
C SER A 87 5.84 18.68 2.14
N PRO A 88 5.16 17.78 1.39
CA PRO A 88 3.71 17.73 1.38
C PRO A 88 3.22 17.58 2.82
N ALA A 89 2.37 18.51 3.25
CA ALA A 89 1.73 18.45 4.55
C ALA A 89 1.11 17.05 4.72
N PRO A 90 1.31 16.39 5.88
CA PRO A 90 0.80 15.04 6.09
C PRO A 90 -0.72 15.08 5.93
N VAL A 91 -1.22 14.43 4.88
CA VAL A 91 -2.65 14.30 4.65
C VAL A 91 -3.23 13.62 5.89
N PRO A 92 -4.17 14.26 6.61
CA PRO A 92 -4.76 13.66 7.79
C PRO A 92 -5.41 12.35 7.35
N TRP A 93 -4.90 11.23 7.89
CA TRP A 93 -5.54 9.95 7.68
C TRP A 93 -6.94 10.00 8.30
N PRO A 94 -7.95 9.39 7.64
CA PRO A 94 -9.29 9.32 8.21
C PRO A 94 -9.21 8.71 9.61
N ALA A 95 -9.93 9.30 10.56
CA ALA A 95 -9.88 8.92 11.98
C ALA A 95 -10.33 7.46 12.22
N ASP A 96 -11.04 6.86 11.26
CA ASP A 96 -11.46 5.45 11.24
C ASP A 96 -10.46 4.52 10.52
N ALA A 97 -9.22 4.95 10.31
CA ALA A 97 -8.19 4.05 9.79
C ALA A 97 -7.90 2.96 10.83
N GLU A 98 -8.25 1.71 10.50
CA GLU A 98 -7.93 0.53 11.31
C GLU A 98 -6.46 0.55 11.73
N THR A 99 -6.20 0.32 13.02
CA THR A 99 -4.84 0.22 13.51
C THR A 99 -4.17 -1.02 12.92
N PRO A 100 -2.86 -0.98 12.62
CA PRO A 100 -2.14 -2.13 12.09
C PRO A 100 -2.22 -3.36 13.01
N GLU A 101 -2.37 -3.14 14.32
CA GLU A 101 -2.57 -4.19 15.34
C GLU A 101 -3.92 -4.91 15.15
N SER A 102 -4.99 -4.16 14.85
CA SER A 102 -6.31 -4.73 14.56
C SER A 102 -6.33 -5.56 13.29
N LEU A 103 -5.38 -5.31 12.38
CA LEU A 103 -5.21 -6.04 11.12
C LEU A 103 -4.27 -7.26 11.25
N GLY A 104 -3.81 -7.58 12.47
CA GLY A 104 -2.89 -8.70 12.70
C GLY A 104 -1.50 -8.49 12.08
N LEU A 105 -1.09 -7.24 11.84
CA LEU A 105 0.20 -6.93 11.24
C LEU A 105 1.29 -6.84 12.31
N ASP A 106 2.38 -7.59 12.10
CA ASP A 106 3.54 -7.52 12.97
C ASP A 106 4.25 -6.16 12.88
N GLU A 107 4.64 -5.60 14.03
CA GLU A 107 5.23 -4.27 14.12
C GLU A 107 6.54 -4.16 13.32
N GLN A 108 7.31 -5.26 13.18
CA GLN A 108 8.52 -5.27 12.35
C GLN A 108 8.19 -5.08 10.87
N THR A 109 7.09 -5.66 10.41
CA THR A 109 6.61 -5.53 9.03
C THR A 109 6.19 -4.08 8.76
N VAL A 110 5.43 -3.47 9.68
CA VAL A 110 5.01 -2.08 9.58
C VAL A 110 6.22 -1.13 9.55
N ARG A 111 7.22 -1.35 10.42
CA ARG A 111 8.47 -0.57 10.42
C ARG A 111 9.22 -0.69 9.09
N LYS A 112 9.30 -1.89 8.50
CA LYS A 112 9.92 -2.10 7.17
C LYS A 112 9.16 -1.39 6.06
N ALA A 113 7.82 -1.46 6.04
CA ALA A 113 6.99 -0.78 5.06
C ALA A 113 7.12 0.75 5.20
N ARG A 114 7.17 1.27 6.43
CA ARG A 114 7.39 2.69 6.71
C ARG A 114 8.72 3.21 6.16
N ARG A 115 9.80 2.44 6.33
CA ARG A 115 11.12 2.80 5.75
C ARG A 115 11.11 2.90 4.22
N LYS A 116 10.21 2.16 3.55
CA LYS A 116 10.01 2.20 2.10
C LYS A 116 8.94 3.19 1.64
N GLY A 117 8.25 3.86 2.56
CA GLY A 117 7.10 4.71 2.23
C GLY A 117 5.83 3.93 1.83
N TRP A 118 5.75 2.63 2.10
CA TRP A 118 4.61 1.77 1.75
C TRP A 118 3.66 1.48 2.91
N GLN A 119 3.80 2.16 4.05
CA GLN A 119 2.97 1.91 5.22
C GLN A 119 1.46 2.07 4.90
N GLY A 120 1.08 3.14 4.20
CA GLY A 120 -0.32 3.34 3.80
C GLY A 120 -0.83 2.27 2.82
N ALA A 121 0.04 1.83 1.89
CA ALA A 121 -0.30 0.74 0.95
C ALA A 121 -0.49 -0.59 1.68
N LEU A 122 0.34 -0.88 2.70
CA LEU A 122 0.22 -2.09 3.53
C LEU A 122 -1.08 -2.10 4.32
N ILE A 123 -1.43 -1.00 4.98
CA ILE A 123 -2.68 -0.87 5.74
C ILE A 123 -3.88 -1.01 4.79
N ASN A 124 -3.89 -0.30 3.66
CA ASN A 124 -4.98 -0.39 2.68
C ASN A 124 -5.13 -1.81 2.11
N LEU A 125 -4.02 -2.49 1.81
CA LEU A 125 -4.05 -3.88 1.34
C LEU A 125 -4.63 -4.83 2.40
N ALA A 126 -4.22 -4.68 3.66
CA ALA A 126 -4.69 -5.51 4.76
C ALA A 126 -6.14 -5.23 5.17
N SER A 127 -6.64 -4.01 4.96
CA SER A 127 -8.04 -3.66 5.23
C SER A 127 -9.04 -4.27 4.23
N ARG A 128 -8.59 -4.74 3.06
CA ARG A 128 -9.48 -5.33 2.03
C ARG A 128 -10.06 -6.67 2.47
N GLU A 129 -11.37 -6.82 2.32
CA GLU A 129 -12.12 -8.03 2.72
C GLU A 129 -11.57 -9.30 2.06
N ASP A 130 -11.22 -9.25 0.77
CA ASP A 130 -10.59 -10.38 0.05
C ASP A 130 -9.31 -10.89 0.75
N VAL A 131 -8.50 -9.95 1.24
CA VAL A 131 -7.20 -10.22 1.87
C VAL A 131 -7.41 -10.66 3.32
N LYS A 132 -8.36 -10.05 4.03
CA LYS A 132 -8.78 -10.45 5.38
C LYS A 132 -9.34 -11.87 5.42
N ALA A 133 -10.21 -12.21 4.47
CA ALA A 133 -10.84 -13.52 4.38
C ALA A 133 -9.80 -14.65 4.22
N GLN A 134 -8.68 -14.36 3.55
CA GLN A 134 -7.59 -15.30 3.36
C GLN A 134 -6.54 -15.29 4.49
N ALA A 135 -6.62 -14.33 5.42
CA ALA A 135 -5.71 -14.20 6.56
C ALA A 135 -4.20 -14.24 6.19
N PHE A 136 -3.79 -13.45 5.19
CA PHE A 136 -2.38 -13.37 4.79
C PHE A 136 -1.49 -12.81 5.90
N LYS A 137 -0.25 -13.29 5.97
CA LYS A 137 0.72 -12.80 6.96
C LYS A 137 1.34 -11.48 6.50
N GLY A 138 1.64 -10.60 7.45
CA GLY A 138 2.35 -9.33 7.19
C GLY A 138 3.57 -9.42 6.24
N PRO A 139 4.51 -10.38 6.40
CA PRO A 139 5.63 -10.53 5.46
C PRO A 139 5.23 -10.85 4.02
N GLU A 140 4.17 -11.63 3.80
CA GLU A 140 3.67 -11.96 2.46
C GLU A 140 3.09 -10.72 1.77
N LEU A 141 2.31 -9.92 2.52
CA LEU A 141 1.80 -8.64 2.04
C LEU A 141 2.93 -7.69 1.65
N LEU A 142 4.00 -7.64 2.45
CA LEU A 142 5.15 -6.78 2.20
C LEU A 142 5.97 -7.24 0.98
N ASP A 143 6.08 -8.56 0.75
CA ASP A 143 6.73 -9.11 -0.43
C ASP A 143 5.92 -8.86 -1.70
N ALA A 144 4.60 -9.02 -1.64
CA ALA A 144 3.71 -8.67 -2.75
C ALA A 144 3.80 -7.18 -3.11
N LEU A 145 3.80 -6.28 -2.11
CA LEU A 145 4.03 -4.86 -2.33
C LEU A 145 5.42 -4.57 -2.90
N ARG A 146 6.44 -5.36 -2.53
CA ARG A 146 7.77 -5.24 -3.11
C ARG A 146 7.77 -5.57 -4.60
N LYS A 147 7.07 -6.63 -5.00
CA LYS A 147 6.92 -7.04 -6.41
C LYS A 147 6.11 -6.03 -7.22
N SER A 148 5.10 -5.40 -6.62
CA SER A 148 4.23 -4.43 -7.29
C SER A 148 4.69 -2.96 -7.16
N SER A 149 5.90 -2.70 -6.66
CA SER A 149 6.41 -1.34 -6.42
C SER A 149 5.50 -0.47 -5.53
N GLY A 150 4.85 -1.08 -4.53
CA GLY A 150 3.97 -0.40 -3.59
C GLY A 150 2.54 -0.20 -4.09
N LEU A 151 2.17 -0.73 -5.26
CA LEU A 151 0.81 -0.65 -5.78
C LEU A 151 -0.09 -1.72 -5.15
N VAL A 152 -1.18 -1.27 -4.53
CA VAL A 152 -2.11 -2.13 -3.77
C VAL A 152 -2.89 -3.08 -4.67
N ASN A 153 -3.39 -2.61 -5.82
CA ASN A 153 -4.23 -3.45 -6.68
C ASN A 153 -3.44 -4.60 -7.32
N PRO A 154 -2.27 -4.37 -7.95
CA PRO A 154 -1.44 -5.46 -8.47
C PRO A 154 -0.94 -6.40 -7.37
N ALA A 155 -0.58 -5.89 -6.17
CA ALA A 155 -0.21 -6.74 -5.04
C ALA A 155 -1.34 -7.69 -4.64
N LYS A 156 -2.60 -7.21 -4.59
CA LYS A 156 -3.77 -8.05 -4.30
C LYS A 156 -3.86 -9.20 -5.31
N HIS A 157 -3.78 -8.91 -6.60
CA HIS A 157 -3.87 -9.93 -7.64
C HIS A 157 -2.73 -10.95 -7.53
N ALA A 158 -1.51 -10.50 -7.26
CA ALA A 158 -0.36 -11.39 -7.07
C ALA A 158 -0.54 -12.35 -5.89
N LEU A 159 -1.09 -11.88 -4.76
CA LEU A 159 -1.38 -12.71 -3.60
C LEU A 159 -2.47 -13.74 -3.88
N MET A 160 -3.55 -13.32 -4.55
CA MET A 160 -4.64 -14.21 -4.94
C MET A 160 -4.16 -15.29 -5.92
N ALA A 161 -3.36 -14.90 -6.92
CA ALA A 161 -2.79 -15.83 -7.88
C ALA A 161 -1.87 -16.86 -7.21
N SER A 162 -0.93 -16.39 -6.38
CA SER A 162 0.03 -17.27 -5.68
C SER A 162 -0.67 -18.28 -4.77
N ARG A 163 -1.81 -17.91 -4.17
CA ARG A 163 -2.58 -18.80 -3.31
C ARG A 163 -3.47 -19.76 -4.09
N ALA A 164 -4.06 -19.32 -5.20
CA ALA A 164 -4.80 -20.20 -6.09
C ALA A 164 -3.89 -21.32 -6.64
N GLU A 165 -2.65 -20.99 -6.98
CA GLU A 165 -1.64 -21.98 -7.42
C GLU A 165 -1.23 -22.95 -6.31
N ALA A 166 -1.16 -22.50 -5.05
CA ALA A 166 -0.75 -23.34 -3.92
C ALA A 166 -1.81 -24.36 -3.45
N VAL A 167 -3.06 -24.23 -3.92
CA VAL A 167 -4.17 -25.14 -3.56
C VAL A 167 -4.34 -26.27 -4.59
N LEU A 168 -3.70 -26.14 -5.77
CA LEU A 168 -3.67 -27.17 -6.81
C LEU A 168 -2.54 -28.17 -6.58
#